data_AF-A0A7C6BQ08-F1
#
_entry.id   AF-A0A7C6BQ08-F1
#
_cell.length_a   1.000
_cell.length_b   1.000
_cell.length_c   1.000
_cell.angle_alpha   90.00
_cell.angle_beta   90.00
_cell.angle_gamma   90.00
#
_symmetry.space_group_name_H-M   'P 1'
#
loop_
_entity.id
_entity.type
_entity.pdbx_description
1 polymer ?
#
loop_
_entity_poly.entity_id
_entity_poly.type
_entity_poly.pdbx_seq_one_letter_code
_entity_poly.pdbx_strand_id
1 'polypeptide(L)'
;MKKVFAVFLPALFIALTLAGCGADIDRDRPVFETADISKVSLKANFISNPDDWIEVPSDDLPAIIDWLGTFRVGEKAKKELIPGSNSVRVRIKYSDGTVAENGLTTIKMGENTYYMTSENAPDAYLRILNRS
;
A
#
# COMPACT_ATOMS: atom_id res chain seq x y z
N MET A 1 -19.37 -25.96 22.23
CA MET A 1 -18.32 -24.91 22.32
C MET A 1 -18.34 -24.09 21.04
N LYS A 2 -18.79 -22.82 21.11
CA LYS A 2 -18.85 -21.91 19.96
C LYS A 2 -17.43 -21.52 19.56
N LYS A 3 -16.96 -21.98 18.40
CA LYS A 3 -15.74 -21.43 17.77
C LYS A 3 -16.17 -20.26 16.91
N VAL A 4 -15.88 -19.05 17.39
CA VAL A 4 -16.16 -17.80 16.69
C VAL A 4 -15.14 -17.69 15.57
N PHE A 5 -15.59 -17.74 14.31
CA PHE A 5 -14.78 -17.34 13.18
C PHE A 5 -14.62 -15.82 13.25
N ALA A 6 -13.42 -15.35 13.61
CA ALA A 6 -13.07 -13.95 13.45
C ALA A 6 -12.94 -13.68 11.95
N VAL A 7 -14.03 -13.22 11.35
CA VAL A 7 -14.01 -12.56 10.04
C VAL A 7 -13.17 -11.30 10.24
N PHE A 8 -11.97 -11.29 9.67
CA PHE A 8 -11.17 -10.08 9.53
C PHE A 8 -11.97 -9.09 8.69
N LEU A 9 -12.58 -8.12 9.36
CA LEU A 9 -13.16 -6.94 8.75
C LEU A 9 -11.98 -6.08 8.26
N PRO A 10 -11.78 -5.82 6.96
CA PRO A 10 -10.89 -4.76 6.52
C PRO A 10 -11.60 -3.42 6.76
N ALA A 11 -11.65 -3.00 8.03
CA ALA A 11 -11.84 -1.61 8.41
C ALA A 11 -10.41 -1.07 8.64
N LEU A 12 -9.95 -0.03 7.98
CA LEU A 12 -10.58 1.28 7.97
C LEU A 12 -9.97 2.12 6.84
N PHE A 13 -10.86 2.71 6.04
CA PHE A 13 -10.57 3.76 5.09
C PHE A 13 -9.82 4.92 5.75
N ILE A 14 -8.68 5.32 5.18
CA ILE A 14 -8.37 6.74 5.09
C ILE A 14 -8.33 7.11 3.61
N ALA A 15 -9.54 7.22 3.05
CA ALA A 15 -9.83 8.24 2.05
C ALA A 15 -10.75 9.24 2.76
N LEU A 16 -10.15 10.16 3.52
CA LEU A 16 -10.88 11.23 4.20
C LEU A 16 -10.35 12.59 3.78
N THR A 17 -10.48 12.84 2.47
CA THR A 17 -11.15 14.03 1.94
C THR A 17 -11.63 13.66 0.55
N LEU A 18 -12.91 13.37 0.39
CA LEU A 18 -13.69 13.65 -0.83
C LEU A 18 -15.14 13.29 -0.50
N ALA A 19 -15.84 14.27 0.06
CA ALA A 19 -17.30 14.29 -0.01
C ALA A 19 -17.72 14.13 -1.48
N GLY A 20 -18.85 13.46 -1.69
CA GLY A 20 -19.32 13.03 -3.01
C GLY A 20 -19.52 14.12 -4.06
N CYS A 21 -19.80 13.64 -5.28
CA CYS A 21 -19.97 14.34 -6.56
C CYS A 21 -18.68 14.59 -7.35
N GLY A 22 -18.38 13.67 -8.28
CA GLY A 22 -17.67 13.98 -9.53
C GLY A 22 -16.29 14.63 -9.42
N ALA A 23 -15.59 14.48 -8.30
CA ALA A 23 -14.25 15.02 -8.19
C ALA A 23 -13.34 14.30 -9.19
N ASP A 24 -12.80 15.07 -10.13
CA ASP A 24 -11.68 14.61 -10.95
C ASP A 24 -10.57 14.14 -10.01
N ILE A 25 -10.11 12.92 -10.23
CA ILE A 25 -9.01 12.35 -9.47
C ILE A 25 -7.75 13.09 -9.88
N ASP A 26 -7.14 13.77 -8.91
CA ASP A 26 -5.81 14.33 -9.06
C ASP A 26 -4.80 13.17 -9.20
N ARG A 27 -4.36 12.93 -10.44
CA ARG A 27 -3.38 11.88 -10.76
C ARG A 27 -1.94 12.32 -10.51
N ASP A 28 -1.70 13.62 -10.31
CA ASP A 28 -0.38 14.18 -10.07
C ASP A 28 -0.03 14.17 -8.57
N ARG A 29 -1.03 14.01 -7.70
CA ARG A 29 -0.85 13.84 -6.25
C ARG A 29 -0.29 12.46 -5.90
N PRO A 30 0.67 12.37 -4.95
CA PRO A 30 1.10 11.10 -4.38
C PRO A 30 -0.05 10.29 -3.80
N VAL A 31 -0.01 8.98 -4.02
CA VAL A 31 -0.96 8.03 -3.44
C VAL A 31 -0.79 7.93 -1.92
N PHE A 32 0.46 7.94 -1.46
CA PHE A 32 0.79 7.87 -0.04
C PHE A 32 1.17 9.25 0.47
N GLU A 33 0.64 9.61 1.64
CA GLU A 33 1.18 10.71 2.40
C GLU A 33 2.52 10.25 2.97
N THR A 34 3.58 11.03 2.77
CA THR A 34 4.92 10.69 3.27
C THR A 34 5.29 11.46 4.52
N ALA A 35 4.56 12.54 4.80
CA ALA A 35 4.66 13.24 6.08
C ALA A 35 4.29 12.29 7.23
N ASP A 36 5.02 12.39 8.33
CA ASP A 36 4.72 11.72 9.60
C ASP A 36 4.67 10.19 9.56
N ILE A 37 5.26 9.54 8.54
CA ILE A 37 5.44 8.09 8.53
C ILE A 37 6.34 7.67 9.71
N SER A 38 5.80 6.81 10.57
CA SER A 38 6.54 6.23 11.71
C SER A 38 7.13 4.85 11.39
N LYS A 39 6.49 4.10 10.48
CA LYS A 39 6.88 2.73 10.15
C LYS A 39 6.40 2.33 8.76
N VAL A 40 7.23 1.58 8.04
CA VAL A 40 6.85 0.91 6.80
C VAL A 40 7.11 -0.58 6.93
N SER A 41 6.22 -1.40 6.38
CA SER A 41 6.44 -2.83 6.22
C SER A 41 6.08 -3.25 4.80
N LEU A 42 6.90 -4.12 4.22
CA LEU A 42 6.77 -4.63 2.87
C LEU A 42 6.38 -6.09 2.91
N LYS A 43 5.73 -6.56 1.83
CA LYS A 43 5.41 -7.98 1.69
C LYS A 43 5.71 -8.47 0.28
N ALA A 44 6.50 -9.54 0.19
CA ALA A 44 6.70 -10.26 -1.06
C ALA A 44 5.51 -11.19 -1.34
N ASN A 45 5.03 -11.18 -2.58
CA ASN A 45 3.93 -12.04 -3.03
C ASN A 45 4.25 -13.54 -3.05
N PHE A 46 5.53 -13.92 -2.94
CA PHE A 46 5.95 -15.33 -2.88
C PHE A 46 5.94 -15.90 -1.46
N ILE A 47 5.62 -15.08 -0.45
CA ILE A 47 5.56 -15.54 0.93
C ILE A 47 4.19 -16.18 1.19
N SER A 48 4.22 -17.46 1.52
CA SER A 48 3.05 -18.32 1.71
C SER A 48 2.15 -17.90 2.88
N ASN A 49 2.66 -17.11 3.81
CA ASN A 49 1.93 -16.66 4.99
C ASN A 49 1.34 -15.25 4.79
N PRO A 50 0.01 -15.07 4.95
CA PRO A 50 -0.61 -13.74 4.87
C PRO A 50 -0.07 -12.72 5.88
N ASP A 51 0.51 -13.17 7.00
CA ASP A 51 0.95 -12.31 8.10
C ASP A 51 2.44 -11.94 8.08
N ASP A 52 3.21 -12.45 7.11
CA ASP A 52 4.65 -12.19 7.01
C ASP A 52 4.90 -10.83 6.34
N TRP A 53 4.85 -9.79 7.17
CA TRP A 53 5.29 -8.45 6.83
C TRP A 53 6.74 -8.26 7.25
N ILE A 54 7.58 -7.81 6.32
CA ILE A 54 8.97 -7.47 6.56
C ILE A 54 9.03 -6.00 6.92
N GLU A 55 9.39 -5.69 8.16
CA GLU A 55 9.61 -4.33 8.60
C GLU A 55 10.81 -3.71 7.86
N VAL A 56 10.63 -2.48 7.36
CA VAL A 56 11.71 -1.73 6.72
C VAL A 56 12.69 -1.26 7.81
N PRO A 57 13.98 -1.63 7.73
CA PRO A 57 15.00 -1.15 8.68
C PRO A 57 15.13 0.38 8.66
N SER A 58 15.52 0.98 9.78
CA SER A 58 15.71 2.44 9.90
C SER A 58 16.60 3.02 8.82
N ASP A 59 17.66 2.31 8.43
CA ASP A 59 18.66 2.80 7.48
C ASP A 59 18.15 2.77 6.03
N ASP A 60 17.21 1.86 5.72
CA ASP A 60 16.57 1.76 4.42
C ASP A 60 15.27 2.60 4.35
N LEU A 61 14.73 3.03 5.50
CA LEU A 61 13.44 3.73 5.60
C LEU A 61 13.37 5.03 4.77
N PRO A 62 14.37 5.93 4.78
CA PRO A 62 14.32 7.15 3.97
C PRO A 62 14.17 6.85 2.46
N ALA A 63 14.94 5.89 1.94
CA ALA A 63 14.88 5.52 0.53
C ALA A 63 13.52 4.92 0.15
N ILE A 64 12.91 4.15 1.06
CA ILE A 64 11.57 3.63 0.86
C ILE A 64 10.51 4.74 0.92
N ILE A 65 10.61 5.68 1.86
CA ILE A 65 9.69 6.83 1.96
C ILE A 65 9.75 7.70 0.71
N ASP A 66 10.95 8.02 0.21
CA ASP A 66 11.14 8.78 -1.02
C ASP A 66 10.47 8.06 -2.20
N TRP A 67 10.66 6.74 -2.30
CA TRP A 67 10.03 5.94 -3.33
C TRP A 67 8.49 5.89 -3.20
N LEU A 68 7.94 5.77 -1.98
CA LEU A 68 6.50 5.85 -1.75
C LEU A 68 5.92 7.19 -2.22
N GLY A 69 6.69 8.28 -2.09
CA GLY A 69 6.37 9.60 -2.61
C GLY A 69 6.24 9.67 -4.14
N THR A 70 6.70 8.66 -4.89
CA THR A 70 6.58 8.58 -6.36
C THR A 70 5.29 7.89 -6.83
N PHE A 71 4.53 7.27 -5.94
CA PHE A 71 3.33 6.53 -6.34
C PHE A 71 2.25 7.49 -6.80
N ARG A 72 1.66 7.24 -7.97
CA ARG A 72 0.58 8.04 -8.58
C ARG A 72 -0.59 7.17 -8.99
N VAL A 73 -1.78 7.76 -9.01
CA VAL A 73 -2.98 7.09 -9.49
C VAL A 73 -2.92 6.97 -11.00
N GLY A 74 -2.92 5.73 -11.49
CA GLY A 74 -2.96 5.41 -12.91
C GLY A 74 -4.38 5.27 -13.45
N GLU A 75 -4.52 4.38 -14.41
CA GLU A 75 -5.81 4.09 -15.05
C GLU A 75 -6.76 3.34 -14.10
N LYS A 76 -8.07 3.51 -14.35
CA LYS A 76 -9.11 2.74 -13.66
C LYS A 76 -8.96 1.25 -13.99
N ALA A 77 -8.94 0.39 -12.98
CA ALA A 77 -8.86 -1.06 -13.17
C ALA A 77 -10.14 -1.58 -13.83
N LYS A 78 -9.98 -2.29 -14.97
CA LYS A 78 -11.10 -2.79 -15.79
C LYS A 78 -11.55 -4.21 -15.42
N LYS A 79 -10.75 -4.98 -14.67
CA LYS A 79 -11.01 -6.37 -14.27
C LYS A 79 -10.42 -6.66 -12.89
N GLU A 80 -10.91 -7.73 -12.25
CA GLU A 80 -10.22 -8.36 -11.12
C GLU A 80 -8.78 -8.70 -11.50
N LEU A 81 -7.85 -8.32 -10.63
CA LEU A 81 -6.42 -8.49 -10.87
C LEU A 81 -6.03 -9.93 -10.64
N ILE A 82 -5.32 -10.51 -11.60
CA ILE A 82 -4.65 -11.79 -11.41
C ILE A 82 -3.38 -11.51 -10.60
N PRO A 83 -3.15 -12.20 -9.45
CA PRO A 83 -1.91 -12.08 -8.70
C PRO A 83 -0.70 -12.35 -9.59
N GLY A 84 0.24 -11.41 -9.64
CA GLY A 84 1.44 -11.49 -10.48
C GLY A 84 2.68 -10.88 -9.82
N SER A 85 3.85 -11.30 -10.31
CA SER A 85 5.20 -11.18 -9.73
C SER A 85 5.68 -9.79 -9.30
N ASN A 86 5.01 -8.70 -9.70
CA ASN A 86 5.47 -7.32 -9.43
C ASN A 86 4.46 -6.54 -8.57
N SER A 87 3.83 -7.22 -7.61
CA SER A 87 2.93 -6.50 -6.72
C SER A 87 3.62 -6.03 -5.47
N VAL A 88 3.80 -4.71 -5.40
CA VAL A 88 4.26 -4.05 -4.19
C VAL A 88 3.10 -4.03 -3.21
N ARG A 89 3.29 -4.65 -2.04
CA ARG A 89 2.39 -4.50 -0.89
C ARG A 89 3.14 -3.79 0.21
N VAL A 90 2.53 -2.72 0.69
CA VAL A 90 3.06 -1.79 1.67
C VAL A 90 2.02 -1.62 2.76
N ARG A 91 2.49 -1.66 4.01
CA ARG A 91 1.76 -1.23 5.19
C ARG A 91 2.51 -0.06 5.78
N ILE A 92 1.82 1.06 5.94
CA ILE A 92 2.36 2.32 6.47
C ILE A 92 1.66 2.59 7.79
N LYS A 93 2.44 2.83 8.84
CA LYS A 93 1.93 3.36 10.11
C LYS A 93 2.37 4.81 10.25
N TYR A 94 1.42 5.70 10.40
CA TYR A 94 1.66 7.12 10.65
C TYR A 94 1.83 7.38 12.15
N SER A 95 2.39 8.55 12.48
CA SER A 95 2.71 8.94 13.84
C SER A 95 1.47 9.13 14.73
N ASP A 96 0.33 9.44 14.12
CA ASP A 96 -0.98 9.52 14.79
C ASP A 96 -1.58 8.13 15.12
N GLY A 97 -0.91 7.04 14.71
CA GLY A 97 -1.35 5.66 14.89
C GLY A 97 -2.19 5.11 13.74
N THR A 98 -2.54 5.92 12.73
CA THR A 98 -3.19 5.48 11.51
C THR A 98 -2.38 4.40 10.82
N VAL A 99 -3.06 3.38 10.29
CA VAL A 99 -2.46 2.36 9.43
C VAL A 99 -3.12 2.39 8.06
N ALA A 100 -2.30 2.57 7.02
CA ALA A 100 -2.71 2.42 5.64
C ALA A 100 -2.07 1.17 5.03
N GLU A 101 -2.84 0.43 4.24
CA GLU A 101 -2.37 -0.76 3.51
C GLU A 101 -2.91 -0.71 2.08
N ASN A 102 -2.07 -1.01 1.10
CA ASN A 102 -2.51 -1.06 -0.30
C ASN A 102 -2.91 -2.48 -0.75
N GLY A 103 -3.81 -2.53 -1.73
CA GLY A 103 -4.10 -3.75 -2.47
C GLY A 103 -2.98 -4.08 -3.46
N LEU A 104 -3.08 -5.24 -4.11
CA LEU A 104 -2.12 -5.72 -5.09
C LEU A 104 -1.91 -4.68 -6.24
N THR A 105 -0.84 -3.88 -6.19
CA THR A 105 -0.54 -2.76 -7.13
C THR A 105 -1.73 -1.82 -7.39
N THR A 106 -2.68 -1.76 -6.47
CA THR A 106 -3.90 -0.98 -6.64
C THR A 106 -4.34 -0.29 -5.37
N ILE A 107 -5.10 0.77 -5.57
CA ILE A 107 -5.74 1.53 -4.50
C ILE A 107 -7.22 1.70 -4.80
N LYS A 108 -8.04 1.61 -3.74
CA LYS A 108 -9.47 1.90 -3.79
C LYS A 108 -9.70 3.38 -3.48
N MET A 109 -10.36 4.09 -4.39
CA MET A 109 -10.79 5.47 -4.21
C MET A 109 -12.30 5.55 -4.43
N GLY A 110 -13.05 5.72 -3.34
CA GLY A 110 -14.50 5.57 -3.35
C GLY A 110 -14.93 4.15 -3.74
N GLU A 111 -15.78 4.02 -4.76
CA GLU A 111 -16.26 2.74 -5.28
C GLU A 111 -15.35 2.13 -6.36
N ASN A 112 -14.35 2.88 -6.82
CA ASN A 112 -13.51 2.49 -7.93
C ASN A 112 -12.13 2.01 -7.47
N THR A 113 -11.56 1.05 -8.21
CA THR A 113 -10.18 0.58 -8.03
C THR A 113 -9.32 1.12 -9.16
N TYR A 114 -8.12 1.60 -8.83
CA TYR A 114 -7.16 2.16 -9.77
C TYR A 114 -5.82 1.44 -9.68
N TYR A 115 -5.14 1.34 -10.82
CA TYR A 115 -3.73 0.96 -10.85
C TYR A 115 -2.88 2.04 -10.20
N MET A 116 -1.83 1.62 -9.51
CA MET A 116 -0.78 2.54 -9.09
C MET A 116 0.36 2.49 -10.11
N THR A 117 0.94 3.64 -10.39
CA THR A 117 2.22 3.77 -11.09
C THR A 117 3.25 4.31 -10.12
N SER A 118 4.52 4.00 -10.32
CA SER A 118 5.61 4.51 -9.50
C SER A 118 6.88 4.56 -10.35
N GLU A 119 7.89 5.26 -9.84
CA GLU A 119 9.23 5.10 -10.36
C GLU A 119 9.80 3.71 -10.01
N ASN A 120 10.96 3.39 -10.57
CA ASN A 120 11.67 2.15 -10.28
C ASN A 120 11.90 2.01 -8.78
N ALA A 121 11.67 0.80 -8.26
CA ALA A 121 11.93 0.51 -6.87
C ALA A 121 13.42 0.71 -6.55
N PRO A 122 13.76 1.30 -5.39
CA PRO A 122 15.16 1.46 -5.00
C PRO A 122 15.78 0.10 -4.70
N ASP A 123 17.11 -0.02 -4.78
CA ASP A 123 17.82 -1.26 -4.42
C ASP A 123 17.49 -1.75 -3.01
N ALA A 124 17.18 -0.81 -2.10
CA ALA A 124 16.69 -1.10 -0.76
C ALA A 124 15.47 -2.05 -0.77
N TYR A 125 14.53 -1.86 -1.70
CA TYR A 125 13.34 -2.70 -1.81
C TYR A 125 13.69 -4.16 -2.05
N LEU A 126 14.51 -4.46 -3.06
CA LEU A 126 14.92 -5.83 -3.36
C LEU A 126 15.80 -6.42 -2.25
N ARG A 127 16.69 -5.61 -1.65
CA ARG A 127 17.48 -6.06 -0.49
C ARG A 127 16.61 -6.47 0.68
N ILE A 128 15.56 -5.70 1.00
CA ILE A 128 14.64 -6.01 2.11
C ILE A 128 13.86 -7.30 1.80
N LEU A 129 13.33 -7.44 0.59
CA LEU A 129 12.57 -8.63 0.21
C LEU A 129 13.42 -9.90 0.16
N ASN A 130 14.72 -9.80 -0.11
CA ASN A 130 15.64 -10.95 -0.10
C ASN A 130 16.15 -11.32 1.29
N ARG A 131 15.75 -10.61 2.36
CA ARG A 131 16.10 -10.96 3.75
C ARG A 131 15.16 -12.03 4.36
N SER A 132 14.06 -12.38 3.69
CA SER A 132 13.11 -13.41 4.13
C SER A 132 13.49 -14.81 3.69
#